data_AF-A0A2V7BKY4-F1
#
_entry.id   AF-A0A2V7BKY4-F1
#
_cell.length_a   1.000
_cell.length_b   1.000
_cell.length_c   1.000
_cell.angle_alpha   90.00
_cell.angle_beta   90.00
_cell.angle_gamma   90.00
#
_symmetry.space_group_name_H-M   'P 1'
#
loop_
_entity.id
_entity.type
_entity.pdbx_description
1 polymer ?
#
loop_
_entity_poly.entity_id
_entity_poly.type
_entity_poly.pdbx_seq_one_letter_code
_entity_poly.pdbx_strand_id
1 'polypeptide(L)'
;MTSFDAALSAAARLDEKELGRPWTWRGKAVLDVRYALYRTLEEAQEAHARIAAGPHPESRRILALAQRAFGDLRGLLIGLPAELLDRAPRADEWPLRETLRHMLTVERRYAVQTRYAVERTDAEPVRIPEDRQPTVPANAVDGEIDTILARI
;
A
#
# COMPACT_ATOMS: atom_id res chain seq x y z
N MET A 1 -1.45 -3.61 -12.15
CA MET A 1 -0.25 -3.11 -11.46
C MET A 1 -0.04 -1.68 -11.91
N THR A 2 0.01 -0.71 -11.00
CA THR A 2 0.24 0.69 -11.41
C THR A 2 1.64 0.83 -12.02
N SER A 3 1.89 1.86 -12.83
CA SER A 3 3.25 2.12 -13.34
C SER A 3 4.26 2.31 -12.20
N PHE A 4 3.80 2.84 -11.06
CA PHE A 4 4.61 2.98 -9.86
C PHE A 4 4.95 1.63 -9.20
N ASP A 5 3.97 0.71 -9.05
CA ASP A 5 4.24 -0.65 -8.52
C ASP A 5 5.22 -1.41 -9.40
N ALA A 6 5.05 -1.30 -10.72
CA ALA A 6 5.94 -1.94 -11.69
C ALA A 6 7.38 -1.44 -11.52
N ALA A 7 7.55 -0.11 -11.36
CA ALA A 7 8.85 0.50 -11.13
C ALA A 7 9.45 0.08 -9.79
N LEU A 8 8.64 -0.02 -8.73
CA LEU A 8 9.09 -0.46 -7.41
C LEU A 8 9.50 -1.94 -7.41
N SER A 9 8.73 -2.81 -8.08
CA SER A 9 9.08 -4.23 -8.25
C SER A 9 10.36 -4.40 -9.05
N ALA A 10 10.54 -3.63 -10.12
CA ALA A 10 11.79 -3.61 -10.88
C ALA A 10 12.97 -3.14 -10.03
N ALA A 11 12.80 -2.10 -9.22
CA ALA A 11 13.83 -1.60 -8.32
C ALA A 11 14.19 -2.61 -7.21
N ALA A 12 13.21 -3.31 -6.65
CA ALA A 12 13.40 -4.32 -5.61
C ALA A 12 14.17 -5.56 -6.10
N ARG A 13 14.15 -5.82 -7.41
CA ARG A 13 14.84 -6.97 -8.03
C ARG A 13 16.29 -6.67 -8.43
N LEU A 14 16.75 -5.42 -8.31
CA LEU A 14 18.09 -5.03 -8.74
C LEU A 14 19.16 -5.72 -7.89
N ASP A 15 20.10 -6.38 -8.55
CA ASP A 15 21.27 -6.95 -7.90
C ASP A 15 22.38 -5.89 -7.67
N GLU A 16 23.45 -6.28 -6.97
CA GLU A 16 24.55 -5.38 -6.63
C GLU A 16 25.25 -4.80 -7.87
N LYS A 17 25.35 -5.58 -8.94
CA LYS A 17 25.94 -5.14 -10.20
C LYS A 17 25.06 -4.10 -10.88
N GLU A 18 23.75 -4.30 -10.87
CA GLU A 18 22.78 -3.35 -11.41
C GLU A 18 22.74 -2.06 -10.61
N LEU A 19 22.76 -2.16 -9.28
CA LEU A 19 22.80 -1.02 -8.38
C LEU A 19 24.08 -0.16 -8.53
N GLY A 20 25.21 -0.76 -8.92
CA GLY A 20 26.47 -0.07 -9.20
C GLY A 20 26.57 0.56 -10.59
N ARG A 21 25.57 0.41 -11.48
CA ARG A 21 25.64 1.00 -12.83
C ARG A 21 25.59 2.53 -12.76
N PRO A 22 26.31 3.23 -13.67
CA PRO A 22 26.19 4.68 -13.76
C PRO A 22 24.79 5.07 -14.25
N TRP A 23 24.25 6.12 -13.63
CA TRP A 23 22.96 6.73 -13.89
C TRP A 23 23.12 8.25 -13.96
N THR A 24 22.54 8.87 -14.99
CA THR A 24 22.57 10.33 -15.12
C THR A 24 21.37 10.96 -14.42
N TRP A 25 21.59 11.58 -13.26
CA TRP A 25 20.55 12.28 -12.50
C TRP A 25 20.20 13.62 -13.17
N ARG A 26 18.94 13.74 -13.64
CA ARG A 26 18.38 14.93 -14.30
C ARG A 26 19.28 15.53 -15.39
N GLY A 27 20.05 14.69 -16.08
CA GLY A 27 20.96 15.11 -17.15
C GLY A 27 22.22 15.87 -16.69
N LYS A 28 22.53 15.92 -15.38
CA LYS A 28 23.58 16.80 -14.84
C LYS A 28 24.67 16.10 -14.04
N ALA A 29 24.33 15.10 -13.23
CA ALA A 29 25.30 14.39 -12.38
C ALA A 29 25.30 12.90 -12.70
N VAL A 30 26.47 12.28 -12.80
CA VAL A 30 26.59 10.82 -12.86
C VAL A 30 26.62 10.29 -11.43
N LEU A 31 25.57 9.59 -11.06
CA LEU A 31 25.44 8.85 -9.80
C LEU A 31 25.45 7.35 -10.14
N ASP A 32 25.57 6.47 -9.15
CA ASP A 32 25.16 5.08 -9.38
C ASP A 32 23.63 4.93 -9.20
N VAL A 33 23.07 3.82 -9.67
CA VAL A 33 21.63 3.53 -9.56
C VAL A 33 21.17 3.55 -8.10
N ARG A 34 21.96 2.99 -7.19
CA ARG A 34 21.67 2.98 -5.75
C ARG A 34 21.49 4.39 -5.20
N TYR A 35 22.41 5.29 -5.51
CA TYR A 35 22.38 6.65 -5.02
C TYR A 35 21.26 7.44 -5.69
N ALA A 36 20.92 7.16 -6.96
CA ALA A 36 19.72 7.72 -7.61
C ALA A 36 18.42 7.29 -6.91
N LEU A 37 18.29 6.01 -6.50
CA LEU A 37 17.15 5.53 -5.72
C LEU A 37 17.09 6.22 -4.35
N TYR A 38 18.23 6.35 -3.66
CA TYR A 38 18.33 7.07 -2.39
C TYR A 38 17.87 8.54 -2.51
N ARG A 39 18.36 9.26 -3.52
CA ARG A 39 17.95 10.66 -3.79
C ARG A 39 16.46 10.79 -4.08
N THR A 40 15.87 9.80 -4.75
CA THR A 40 14.42 9.75 -5.02
C THR A 40 13.63 9.59 -3.71
N LEU A 41 14.10 8.72 -2.81
CA LEU A 41 13.50 8.54 -1.49
C LEU A 41 13.58 9.82 -0.65
N GLU A 42 14.73 10.50 -0.62
CA GLU A 42 14.89 11.76 0.10
C GLU A 42 13.89 12.83 -0.38
N GLU A 43 13.72 12.99 -1.69
CA GLU A 43 12.76 13.96 -2.26
C GLU A 43 11.31 13.62 -1.88
N ALA A 44 10.94 12.34 -1.87
CA ALA A 44 9.62 11.89 -1.45
C ALA A 44 9.36 12.16 0.04
N GLN A 45 10.35 11.89 0.90
CA GLN A 45 10.27 12.16 2.33
C GLN A 45 10.18 13.66 2.62
N GLU A 46 10.94 14.48 1.90
CA GLU A 46 10.90 15.93 2.03
C GLU A 46 9.53 16.50 1.64
N ALA A 47 8.94 16.01 0.54
CA ALA A 47 7.58 16.38 0.13
C ALA A 47 6.54 15.98 1.19
N HIS A 48 6.66 14.78 1.76
CA HIS A 48 5.78 14.33 2.84
C HIS A 48 5.90 15.21 4.09
N ALA A 49 7.13 15.51 4.53
CA ALA A 49 7.38 16.35 5.70
C ALA A 49 6.79 17.76 5.53
N ARG A 50 6.92 18.36 4.34
CA ARG A 50 6.31 19.66 4.02
C ARG A 50 4.79 19.64 4.13
N ILE A 51 4.14 18.58 3.61
CA ILE A 51 2.68 18.41 3.73
C ILE A 51 2.30 18.22 5.21
N ALA A 52 3.05 17.43 5.97
CA ALA A 52 2.74 17.19 7.38
C ALA A 52 2.90 18.45 8.25
N ALA A 53 3.83 19.33 7.92
CA ALA A 53 4.15 20.54 8.69
C ALA A 53 3.21 21.74 8.41
N GLY A 54 2.41 21.70 7.34
CA GLY A 54 1.52 22.80 6.96
C GLY A 54 0.23 22.87 7.80
N PRO A 55 -0.36 24.06 8.02
CA PRO A 55 -1.69 24.18 8.57
C PRO A 55 -2.70 23.66 7.53
N HIS A 56 -3.14 22.43 7.73
CA HIS A 56 -4.10 21.79 6.85
C HIS A 56 -5.35 21.35 7.63
N PRO A 57 -6.53 21.28 6.96
CA PRO A 57 -7.71 20.65 7.53
C PRO A 57 -7.39 19.22 8.00
N GLU A 58 -8.07 18.77 9.05
CA GLU A 58 -7.87 17.44 9.65
C GLU A 58 -8.03 16.31 8.62
N SER A 59 -8.99 16.43 7.71
CA SER A 59 -9.20 15.48 6.61
C SER A 59 -7.95 15.27 5.76
N ARG A 60 -7.18 16.34 5.47
CA ARG A 60 -5.94 16.24 4.70
C ARG A 60 -4.83 15.56 5.49
N ARG A 61 -4.77 15.78 6.80
CA ARG A 61 -3.81 15.11 7.69
C ARG A 61 -4.11 13.62 7.81
N ILE A 62 -5.37 13.24 7.94
CA ILE A 62 -5.81 11.83 7.93
C ILE A 62 -5.44 11.16 6.60
N LEU A 63 -5.71 11.81 5.46
CA LEU A 63 -5.33 11.28 4.15
C LEU A 63 -3.81 11.13 3.99
N ALA A 64 -3.01 12.07 4.51
CA ALA A 64 -1.56 11.97 4.49
C ALA A 64 -1.05 10.76 5.31
N LEU A 65 -1.64 10.50 6.48
CA LEU A 65 -1.33 9.32 7.28
C LEU A 65 -1.71 8.02 6.55
N ALA A 66 -2.89 7.98 5.92
CA ALA A 66 -3.33 6.83 5.15
C ALA A 66 -2.39 6.53 3.97
N GLN A 67 -1.96 7.57 3.23
CA GLN A 67 -1.02 7.42 2.12
C GLN A 67 0.35 6.93 2.58
N ARG A 68 0.84 7.41 3.73
CA ARG A 68 2.08 6.91 4.33
C ARG A 68 1.96 5.43 4.68
N ALA A 69 0.92 5.04 5.42
CA ALA A 69 0.71 3.65 5.81
C ALA A 69 0.60 2.72 4.58
N PHE A 70 -0.08 3.17 3.53
CA PHE A 70 -0.18 2.43 2.27
C PHE A 70 1.17 2.29 1.54
N GLY A 71 1.98 3.36 1.53
CA GLY A 71 3.33 3.33 1.00
C GLY A 71 4.24 2.36 1.77
N ASP A 72 4.20 2.41 3.10
CA ASP A 72 4.97 1.52 3.98
C ASP A 72 4.59 0.05 3.73
N LEU A 73 3.30 -0.26 3.63
CA LEU A 73 2.82 -1.60 3.28
C LEU A 73 3.33 -2.05 1.91
N ARG A 74 3.23 -1.21 0.88
CA ARG A 74 3.74 -1.53 -0.48
C ARG A 74 5.23 -1.83 -0.44
N GLY A 75 6.01 -1.00 0.26
CA GLY A 75 7.45 -1.20 0.41
C GLY A 75 7.82 -2.51 1.13
N LEU A 76 7.01 -2.94 2.11
CA LEU A 76 7.22 -4.22 2.80
C LEU A 76 6.86 -5.44 1.94
N LEU A 77 5.87 -5.31 1.06
CA LEU A 77 5.36 -6.41 0.26
C LEU A 77 6.14 -6.60 -1.03
N ILE A 78 6.54 -5.51 -1.69
CA ILE A 78 7.11 -5.54 -3.04
C ILE A 78 8.34 -6.47 -3.12
N GLY A 79 8.37 -7.35 -4.12
CA GLY A 79 9.47 -8.28 -4.32
C GLY A 79 9.55 -9.46 -3.34
N LEU A 80 8.61 -9.59 -2.39
CA LEU A 80 8.53 -10.79 -1.55
C LEU A 80 8.25 -12.04 -2.40
N PRO A 81 8.94 -13.17 -2.15
CA PRO A 81 8.65 -14.44 -2.79
C PRO A 81 7.23 -14.93 -2.49
N ALA A 82 6.57 -15.52 -3.49
CA ALA A 82 5.23 -16.06 -3.44
C ALA A 82 5.02 -17.00 -2.24
N GLU A 83 6.02 -17.83 -1.96
CA GLU A 83 5.96 -18.89 -0.98
C GLU A 83 5.82 -18.33 0.44
N LEU A 84 6.26 -17.09 0.66
CA LEU A 84 6.11 -16.41 1.95
C LEU A 84 4.68 -15.93 2.20
N LEU A 85 3.85 -15.79 1.16
CA LEU A 85 2.45 -15.41 1.33
C LEU A 85 1.65 -16.45 2.10
N ASP A 86 1.95 -17.73 1.85
CA ASP A 86 1.20 -18.87 2.37
C ASP A 86 1.89 -19.57 3.54
N ARG A 87 3.14 -19.19 3.84
CA ARG A 87 3.89 -19.73 4.99
C ARG A 87 3.50 -19.02 6.28
N ALA A 88 2.91 -19.77 7.21
CA ALA A 88 2.69 -19.28 8.56
C ALA A 88 4.03 -19.01 9.28
N PRO A 89 4.20 -17.88 9.97
CA PRO A 89 5.43 -17.55 10.69
C PRO A 89 5.67 -18.45 11.91
N ARG A 90 4.60 -18.91 12.57
CA ARG A 90 4.61 -19.92 13.66
C ARG A 90 3.35 -20.78 13.58
N ALA A 91 3.34 -21.87 14.35
CA ALA A 91 2.12 -22.63 14.58
C ALA A 91 1.02 -21.69 15.12
N ASP A 92 -0.20 -21.84 14.61
CA ASP A 92 -1.39 -21.07 14.97
C ASP A 92 -1.35 -19.55 14.64
N GLU A 93 -0.30 -19.05 13.98
CA GLU A 93 -0.28 -17.68 13.44
C GLU A 93 -0.77 -17.65 11.98
N TRP A 94 -1.38 -16.54 11.57
CA TRP A 94 -1.89 -16.39 10.21
C TRP A 94 -0.76 -16.19 9.19
N PRO A 95 -0.84 -16.85 8.01
CA PRO A 95 0.02 -16.51 6.89
C PRO A 95 -0.29 -15.10 6.38
N LEU A 96 0.67 -14.49 5.69
CA LEU A 96 0.55 -13.11 5.21
C LEU A 96 -0.68 -12.92 4.31
N ARG A 97 -1.02 -13.91 3.49
CA ARG A 97 -2.23 -13.88 2.64
C ARG A 97 -3.50 -13.74 3.47
N GLU A 98 -3.62 -14.46 4.58
CA GLU A 98 -4.80 -14.37 5.46
C GLU A 98 -4.85 -13.01 6.17
N THR A 99 -3.70 -12.52 6.64
CA THR A 99 -3.60 -11.18 7.24
C THR A 99 -4.02 -10.08 6.26
N LEU A 100 -3.55 -10.14 5.00
CA LEU A 100 -3.94 -9.18 3.96
C LEU A 100 -5.42 -9.29 3.59
N ARG A 101 -5.96 -10.51 3.47
CA ARG A 101 -7.40 -10.76 3.25
C ARG A 101 -8.23 -10.12 4.34
N HIS A 102 -7.84 -10.34 5.60
CA HIS A 102 -8.54 -9.82 6.76
C HIS A 102 -8.51 -8.29 6.78
N MET A 103 -7.34 -7.69 6.62
CA MET A 103 -7.16 -6.23 6.57
C MET A 103 -8.04 -5.59 5.49
N LEU A 104 -8.02 -6.10 4.25
CA LEU A 104 -8.85 -5.56 3.16
C LEU A 104 -10.35 -5.71 3.43
N THR A 105 -10.74 -6.83 4.04
CA THR A 105 -12.12 -7.06 4.45
C THR A 105 -12.58 -6.02 5.48
N VAL A 106 -11.73 -5.75 6.46
CA VAL A 106 -11.97 -4.76 7.52
C VAL A 106 -12.07 -3.36 6.93
N GLU A 107 -11.08 -2.91 6.15
CA GLU A 107 -11.05 -1.57 5.54
C GLU A 107 -12.30 -1.28 4.70
N ARG A 108 -12.68 -2.22 3.82
CA ARG A 108 -13.87 -2.04 2.97
C ARG A 108 -15.17 -2.05 3.77
N ARG A 109 -15.27 -2.90 4.80
CA ARG A 109 -16.44 -2.93 5.69
C ARG A 109 -16.58 -1.63 6.46
N TYR A 110 -15.50 -1.08 6.99
CA TYR A 110 -15.55 0.21 7.70
C TYR A 110 -15.91 1.36 6.78
N ALA A 111 -15.40 1.39 5.55
CA ALA A 111 -15.77 2.42 4.57
C ALA A 111 -17.27 2.39 4.27
N VAL A 112 -17.83 1.20 3.99
CA VAL A 112 -19.27 1.04 3.71
C VAL A 112 -20.12 1.38 4.94
N GLN A 113 -19.73 0.92 6.13
CA GLN A 113 -20.45 1.21 7.37
C GLN A 113 -20.41 2.69 7.75
N THR A 114 -19.27 3.34 7.60
CA THR A 114 -19.13 4.77 7.88
C THR A 114 -20.02 5.58 6.94
N ARG A 115 -20.01 5.26 5.64
CA ARG A 115 -20.89 5.92 4.67
C ARG A 115 -22.36 5.71 5.02
N TYR A 116 -22.77 4.47 5.31
CA TYR A 116 -24.14 4.19 5.73
C TYR A 116 -24.52 4.95 6.99
N ALA A 117 -23.63 5.04 7.99
CA ALA A 117 -23.90 5.78 9.22
C ALA A 117 -24.08 7.28 8.98
N VAL A 118 -23.40 7.86 8.00
CA VAL A 118 -23.53 9.27 7.60
C VAL A 118 -24.80 9.52 6.79
N GLU A 119 -25.17 8.58 5.92
CA GLU A 119 -26.26 8.75 4.95
C GLU A 119 -27.64 8.26 5.46
N ARG A 120 -27.66 7.35 6.43
CA ARG A 120 -28.91 6.77 6.93
C ARG A 120 -29.82 7.82 7.56
N THR A 121 -31.12 7.60 7.42
CA THR A 121 -32.16 8.35 8.13
C THR A 121 -32.46 7.73 9.50
N ASP A 122 -33.23 8.44 10.32
CA ASP A 122 -33.70 7.92 11.63
C ASP A 122 -34.66 6.74 11.51
N ALA A 123 -35.30 6.58 10.34
CA ALA A 123 -36.20 5.45 10.06
C ALA A 123 -35.44 4.16 9.69
N GLU A 124 -34.16 4.27 9.33
CA GLU A 124 -33.32 3.13 8.93
C GLU A 124 -32.60 2.52 10.14
N PRO A 125 -32.31 1.20 10.10
CA PRO A 125 -31.65 0.52 11.21
C PRO A 125 -30.24 1.06 11.43
N VAL A 126 -29.79 1.08 12.69
CA VAL A 126 -28.43 1.50 13.05
C VAL A 126 -27.37 0.59 12.43
N ARG A 127 -27.61 -0.73 12.42
CA ARG A 127 -26.73 -1.69 11.77
C ARG A 127 -27.07 -1.78 10.29
N ILE A 128 -26.04 -1.68 9.43
CA ILE A 128 -26.22 -1.83 8.00
C ILE A 128 -26.77 -3.25 7.67
N PRO A 129 -27.76 -3.37 6.77
CA PRO A 129 -28.23 -4.64 6.25
C PRO A 129 -27.11 -5.51 5.68
N GLU A 130 -27.21 -6.84 5.85
CA GLU A 130 -26.15 -7.78 5.45
C GLU A 130 -25.91 -7.82 3.94
N ASP A 131 -26.97 -7.65 3.14
CA ASP A 131 -26.93 -7.60 1.68
C ASP A 131 -26.19 -6.38 1.12
N ARG A 132 -25.98 -5.34 1.95
CA ARG A 132 -25.21 -4.14 1.61
C ARG A 132 -23.74 -4.21 2.04
N GLN A 133 -23.33 -5.27 2.74
CA GLN A 133 -21.94 -5.46 3.17
C GLN A 133 -21.04 -5.90 1.99
N PRO A 134 -19.74 -5.56 1.99
CA PRO A 134 -18.79 -6.06 1.01
C PRO A 134 -18.75 -7.60 0.97
N THR A 135 -18.72 -8.16 -0.24
CA THR A 135 -18.70 -9.60 -0.49
C THR A 135 -17.27 -10.17 -0.51
N VAL A 136 -17.14 -11.49 -0.33
CA VAL A 136 -15.83 -12.20 -0.36
C VAL A 136 -15.05 -11.98 -1.66
N PRO A 137 -15.66 -11.99 -2.87
CA PRO A 137 -14.94 -11.70 -4.13
C PRO A 137 -14.31 -10.31 -4.15
N ALA A 138 -14.91 -9.32 -3.47
CA ALA A 138 -14.31 -8.01 -3.36
C ALA A 138 -12.97 -8.09 -2.60
N ASN A 139 -12.82 -9.04 -1.66
CA ASN A 139 -11.67 -9.22 -0.76
C ASN A 139 -10.69 -10.31 -1.19
N ALA A 140 -10.71 -10.68 -2.47
CA ALA A 140 -9.87 -11.74 -2.99
C ALA A 140 -8.40 -11.28 -3.09
N VAL A 141 -7.51 -12.03 -2.43
CA VAL A 141 -6.04 -11.84 -2.38
C VAL A 141 -5.30 -13.05 -2.97
N ASP A 142 -5.85 -13.56 -4.06
CA ASP A 142 -5.32 -14.65 -4.87
C ASP A 142 -4.17 -14.18 -5.79
N GLY A 143 -3.25 -15.11 -6.07
CA GLY A 143 -2.09 -14.88 -6.93
C GLY A 143 -0.85 -14.34 -6.21
N GLU A 144 0.09 -13.89 -7.02
CA GLU A 144 1.38 -13.33 -6.61
C GLU A 144 1.25 -11.94 -5.98
N ILE A 145 2.25 -11.50 -5.22
CA ILE A 145 2.31 -10.16 -4.59
C ILE A 145 1.97 -9.05 -5.60
N ASP A 146 2.61 -9.06 -6.77
CA ASP A 146 2.40 -8.04 -7.80
C ASP A 146 0.93 -8.01 -8.29
N THR A 147 0.24 -9.16 -8.25
CA THR A 147 -1.19 -9.28 -8.60
C THR A 147 -2.08 -8.76 -7.47
N ILE A 148 -1.72 -9.01 -6.21
CA ILE A 148 -2.45 -8.49 -5.04
C ILE A 148 -2.33 -6.97 -4.98
N LEU A 149 -1.11 -6.44 -5.10
CA LEU A 149 -0.84 -4.99 -5.10
C LEU A 149 -1.56 -4.25 -6.23
N ALA A 150 -1.80 -4.92 -7.37
CA ALA A 150 -2.53 -4.34 -8.50
C ALA A 150 -4.03 -4.11 -8.25
N ARG A 151 -4.61 -4.76 -7.23
CA ARG A 151 -6.06 -4.76 -6.95
C ARG A 151 -6.43 -3.92 -5.72
N ILE A 152 -5.44 -3.39 -5.00
CA ILE A 152 -5.59 -2.55 -3.81
C ILE A 152 -5.19 -1.11 -4.14
#